data_AF-A0A7K1LS73-F1
#
_entry.id   AF-A0A7K1LS73-F1
#
_cell.length_a   1.000
_cell.length_b   1.000
_cell.length_c   1.000
_cell.angle_alpha   90.00
_cell.angle_beta   90.00
_cell.angle_gamma   90.00
#
_symmetry.space_group_name_H-M   'P 1'
#
loop_
_entity.id
_entity.type
_entity.pdbx_description
1 polymer ?
#
loop_
_entity_poly.entity_id
_entity_poly.type
_entity_poly.pdbx_seq_one_letter_code
_entity_poly.pdbx_strand_id
1 'polypeptide(L)'
;MMVSYQDHEYSSEIEQAFLSFPISEKYNDHRVGEAFIRFQENPGNDEAFREIKERMIKDYLDSLDIARKMVAKWFNRNENGGFDMDLVAERGMYNASEIDVEKARNNPRGLALLADAGEELIKNTFVIVNDFKYINKEELVKEKSELIDNVSEVASKLGIFKSKENKTLEDTKEIGEVFGKGYAIKSEAYLFRLKWNEEIASRFYNELWFSKDETNEEKARKFEETQLFELELVGTQPAFADILTTKYTTKSEEELIKIATINATDAAIAELQKKYDVFRLKAPLISIDPPAAKIGLKEGLEKGDTFEVLKPVRHEDGRTTYEKVGVLKVNEDHIWDNTYMAHEGNDSHFEHTTFKTTLLGSSSNIAPGMLIRQID
;
A
#
# COMPACT_ATOMS: atom_id res chain seq x y z
N MET A 1 4.24 4.38 8.30
CA MET A 1 5.33 4.78 9.21
C MET A 1 6.62 4.15 8.71
N MET A 2 7.76 4.59 9.22
CA MET A 2 9.09 4.08 8.86
C MET A 2 9.89 3.75 10.13
N VAL A 3 10.61 2.64 10.13
CA VAL A 3 11.65 2.37 11.13
C VAL A 3 12.87 3.23 10.81
N SER A 4 13.38 3.93 11.82
CA SER A 4 14.58 4.75 11.72
C SER A 4 15.60 4.30 12.77
N TYR A 5 16.82 4.08 12.32
CA TYR A 5 17.98 3.77 13.16
C TYR A 5 18.93 4.96 13.13
N GLN A 6 19.37 5.42 14.30
CA GLN A 6 20.19 6.63 14.42
C GLN A 6 21.58 6.50 13.77
N ASP A 7 22.09 5.27 13.66
CA ASP A 7 23.45 4.99 13.18
C ASP A 7 23.52 4.57 11.70
N HIS A 8 22.40 4.61 10.98
CA HIS A 8 22.37 4.18 9.57
C HIS A 8 22.87 5.28 8.62
N GLU A 9 23.72 4.86 7.67
CA GLU A 9 24.18 5.68 6.55
C GLU A 9 22.97 6.20 5.75
N TYR A 10 22.98 7.50 5.42
CA TYR A 10 21.90 8.19 4.72
C TYR A 10 20.51 8.16 5.37
N SER A 11 20.43 7.91 6.69
CA SER A 11 19.17 7.87 7.43
C SER A 11 18.34 9.15 7.28
N SER A 12 18.99 10.32 7.24
CA SER A 12 18.31 11.62 7.10
C SER A 12 17.65 11.79 5.73
N GLU A 13 18.34 11.40 4.66
CA GLU A 13 17.87 11.48 3.29
C GLU A 13 16.71 10.50 3.06
N ILE A 14 16.80 9.29 3.60
CA ILE A 14 15.72 8.30 3.55
C ILE A 14 14.49 8.78 4.34
N GLU A 15 14.69 9.34 5.55
CA GLU A 15 13.58 9.92 6.33
C GLU A 15 12.86 11.04 5.57
N GLN A 16 13.60 11.96 4.95
CA GLN A 16 13.02 13.04 4.15
C GLN A 16 12.30 12.51 2.91
N ALA A 17 12.88 11.53 2.23
CA ALA A 17 12.26 10.89 1.08
C ALA A 17 10.94 10.21 1.47
N PHE A 18 10.92 9.46 2.56
CA PHE A 18 9.72 8.81 3.08
C PHE A 18 8.62 9.81 3.45
N LEU A 19 8.96 10.93 4.10
CA LEU A 19 7.99 11.99 4.41
C LEU A 19 7.37 12.62 3.17
N SER A 20 8.13 12.68 2.07
CA SER A 20 7.67 13.20 0.78
C SER A 20 6.85 12.20 -0.04
N PHE A 21 6.73 10.95 0.42
CA PHE A 21 6.01 9.89 -0.29
C PHE A 21 4.53 10.24 -0.49
N PRO A 22 4.03 10.34 -1.73
CA PRO A 22 2.63 10.61 -1.99
C PRO A 22 1.80 9.32 -1.86
N ILE A 23 0.90 9.29 -0.87
CA ILE A 23 -0.09 8.20 -0.75
C ILE A 23 -1.02 8.26 -1.97
N SER A 24 -1.20 7.11 -2.63
CA SER A 24 -2.11 6.99 -3.77
C SER A 24 -3.55 7.36 -3.39
N GLU A 25 -4.25 8.08 -4.27
CA GLU A 25 -5.69 8.43 -4.11
C GLU A 25 -6.61 7.21 -3.99
N LYS A 26 -6.10 6.02 -4.32
CA LYS A 26 -6.78 4.73 -4.14
C LYS A 26 -6.92 4.33 -2.66
N TYR A 27 -6.17 4.98 -1.76
CA TYR A 27 -6.20 4.75 -0.33
C TYR A 27 -6.72 5.98 0.42
N ASN A 28 -7.49 5.73 1.48
CA ASN A 28 -7.84 6.76 2.43
C ASN A 28 -6.65 7.04 3.35
N ASP A 29 -6.07 8.24 3.27
CA ASP A 29 -4.99 8.63 4.18
C ASP A 29 -5.50 8.68 5.63
N HIS A 30 -4.98 7.76 6.44
CA HIS A 30 -5.33 7.61 7.83
C HIS A 30 -4.11 7.74 8.76
N ARG A 31 -3.13 8.58 8.40
CA ARG A 31 -2.01 8.95 9.28
C ARG A 31 -2.54 9.60 10.57
N VAL A 32 -1.98 9.20 11.73
CA VAL A 32 -2.45 9.59 13.08
C VAL A 32 -1.33 10.01 14.04
N GLY A 33 -0.22 10.54 13.53
CA GLY A 33 0.87 11.05 14.36
C GLY A 33 2.24 10.77 13.77
N GLU A 34 3.17 10.35 14.64
CA GLU A 34 4.59 10.05 14.36
C GLU A 34 4.77 9.28 13.04
N ALA A 35 5.63 9.80 12.16
CA ALA A 35 5.98 9.11 10.93
C ALA A 35 7.03 8.00 11.17
N PHE A 36 7.76 8.09 12.28
CA PHE A 36 8.95 7.30 12.54
C PHE A 36 8.83 6.45 13.81
N ILE A 37 9.41 5.26 13.73
CA ILE A 37 9.66 4.35 14.85
C ILE A 37 11.15 4.35 15.07
N ARG A 38 11.62 5.01 16.13
CA ARG A 38 13.05 5.19 16.37
C ARG A 38 13.61 4.08 17.25
N PHE A 39 14.59 3.35 16.73
CA PHE A 39 15.39 2.39 17.48
C PHE A 39 16.85 2.86 17.52
N GLN A 40 17.57 2.51 18.59
CA GLN A 40 18.99 2.87 18.72
C GLN A 40 19.86 2.09 17.73
N GLU A 41 19.70 0.76 17.70
CA GLU A 41 20.48 -0.12 16.84
C GLU A 41 19.55 -1.04 16.04
N ASN A 42 20.03 -1.45 14.86
CA ASN A 42 19.38 -2.49 14.05
C ASN A 42 19.79 -3.86 14.60
N PRO A 43 18.85 -4.70 15.09
CA PRO A 43 19.18 -5.98 15.72
C PRO A 43 19.75 -7.03 14.77
N GLY A 44 19.82 -6.76 13.46
CA GLY A 44 20.28 -7.70 12.44
C GLY A 44 19.12 -8.26 11.60
N ASN A 45 19.42 -8.97 10.53
CA ASN A 45 18.44 -9.38 9.51
C ASN A 45 18.24 -10.89 9.38
N ASP A 46 18.86 -11.69 10.25
CA ASP A 46 18.62 -13.13 10.26
C ASP A 46 17.16 -13.40 10.64
N GLU A 47 16.63 -14.54 10.19
CA GLU A 47 15.26 -14.96 10.46
C GLU A 47 14.94 -14.95 11.97
N ALA A 48 15.93 -15.25 12.82
CA ALA A 48 15.84 -15.19 14.28
C ALA A 48 15.57 -13.77 14.83
N PHE A 49 16.00 -12.71 14.13
CA PHE A 49 15.77 -11.32 14.53
C PHE A 49 14.46 -10.75 13.98
N ARG A 50 13.85 -11.39 12.98
CA ARG A 50 12.58 -10.94 12.41
C ARG A 50 11.46 -10.90 13.46
N GLU A 51 11.29 -11.97 14.23
CA GLU A 51 10.30 -12.00 15.32
C GLU A 51 10.57 -10.94 16.39
N ILE A 52 11.85 -10.64 16.64
CA ILE A 52 12.25 -9.59 17.59
C ILE A 52 11.86 -8.21 17.04
N LYS A 53 12.14 -7.92 15.78
CA LYS A 53 11.73 -6.66 15.12
C LYS A 53 10.22 -6.51 15.09
N GLU A 54 9.49 -7.55 14.70
CA GLU A 54 8.03 -7.55 14.67
C GLU A 54 7.45 -7.16 16.05
N ARG A 55 8.01 -7.74 17.12
CA ARG A 55 7.63 -7.41 18.50
C ARG A 55 8.01 -5.99 18.88
N MET A 56 9.24 -5.56 18.60
CA MET A 56 9.70 -4.19 18.91
C MET A 56 8.85 -3.13 18.22
N ILE A 57 8.52 -3.34 16.94
CA ILE A 57 7.64 -2.46 16.18
C ILE A 57 6.25 -2.46 16.81
N LYS A 58 5.68 -3.62 17.12
CA LYS A 58 4.37 -3.72 17.76
C LYS A 58 4.33 -2.99 19.11
N ASP A 59 5.29 -3.26 19.99
CA ASP A 59 5.40 -2.64 21.31
C ASP A 59 5.52 -1.11 21.19
N TYR A 60 6.24 -0.63 20.18
CA TYR A 60 6.34 0.81 19.90
C TYR A 60 5.00 1.41 19.46
N LEU A 61 4.30 0.75 18.53
CA LEU A 61 2.98 1.18 18.05
C LEU A 61 1.95 1.19 19.20
N ASP A 62 2.01 0.21 20.09
CA ASP A 62 1.17 0.12 21.27
C ASP A 62 1.52 1.23 22.27
N SER A 63 2.81 1.52 22.50
CA SER A 63 3.24 2.60 23.41
C SER A 63 2.80 3.99 22.94
N LEU A 64 2.60 4.16 21.63
CA LEU A 64 2.10 5.38 21.02
C LEU A 64 0.57 5.41 20.87
N ASP A 65 -0.14 4.39 21.36
CA ASP A 65 -1.60 4.26 21.26
C ASP A 65 -2.12 4.40 19.81
N ILE A 66 -1.37 3.88 18.83
CA ILE A 66 -1.71 4.07 17.41
C ILE A 66 -3.11 3.54 17.09
N ALA A 67 -3.50 2.36 17.60
CA ALA A 67 -4.84 1.81 17.39
C ALA A 67 -5.95 2.75 17.90
N ARG A 68 -5.78 3.28 19.11
CA ARG A 68 -6.73 4.21 19.73
C ARG A 68 -6.82 5.54 18.98
N LYS A 69 -5.68 6.06 18.50
CA LYS A 69 -5.64 7.27 17.66
C LYS A 69 -6.33 7.06 16.30
N MET A 70 -6.23 5.87 15.70
CA MET A 70 -6.97 5.51 14.49
C MET A 70 -8.48 5.53 14.71
N VAL A 71 -8.94 4.91 15.80
CA VAL A 71 -10.36 4.96 16.17
C VAL A 71 -10.80 6.40 16.43
N ALA A 72 -10.03 7.19 17.18
CA ALA A 72 -10.32 8.60 17.41
C ALA A 72 -10.44 9.41 16.11
N LYS A 73 -9.58 9.14 15.11
CA LYS A 73 -9.66 9.78 13.79
C LYS A 73 -10.90 9.35 13.02
N TRP A 74 -11.23 8.06 12.98
CA TRP A 74 -12.43 7.55 12.30
C TRP A 74 -13.70 8.24 12.77
N PHE A 75 -13.78 8.53 14.05
CA PHE A 75 -14.95 9.11 14.70
C PHE A 75 -14.77 10.60 15.04
N ASN A 76 -13.84 11.29 14.35
CA ASN A 76 -13.58 12.74 14.47
C ASN A 76 -13.59 13.25 15.93
N ARG A 77 -12.88 12.55 16.82
CA ARG A 77 -12.90 12.87 18.24
C ARG A 77 -12.44 14.31 18.49
N ASN A 78 -13.24 15.09 19.18
CA ASN A 78 -12.95 16.50 19.49
C ASN A 78 -12.16 16.67 20.79
N GLU A 79 -11.79 17.91 21.13
CA GLU A 79 -11.00 18.25 22.33
C GLU A 79 -11.71 17.90 23.64
N ASN A 80 -13.05 17.93 23.67
CA ASN A 80 -13.86 17.54 24.83
C ASN A 80 -14.04 16.02 24.94
N GLY A 81 -13.53 15.27 23.96
CA GLY A 81 -13.54 13.81 23.89
C GLY A 81 -14.78 13.19 23.25
N GLY A 82 -15.71 14.00 22.74
CA GLY A 82 -16.91 13.56 22.04
C GLY A 82 -16.62 13.24 20.57
N PHE A 83 -17.54 12.52 19.93
CA PHE A 83 -17.34 11.92 18.61
C PHE A 83 -18.44 12.28 17.62
N ASP A 84 -18.16 12.13 16.33
CA ASP A 84 -19.16 12.12 15.27
C ASP A 84 -18.88 11.04 14.21
N MET A 85 -19.81 10.90 13.25
CA MET A 85 -19.77 9.88 12.20
C MET A 85 -19.45 10.49 10.83
N ASP A 86 -18.99 11.74 10.76
CA ASP A 86 -18.90 12.48 9.50
C ASP A 86 -17.85 11.82 8.57
N LEU A 87 -16.69 11.44 9.11
CA LEU A 87 -15.65 10.75 8.33
C LEU A 87 -16.04 9.30 7.96
N VAL A 88 -16.76 8.60 8.85
CA VAL A 88 -17.30 7.26 8.56
C VAL A 88 -18.26 7.33 7.37
N ALA A 89 -19.19 8.28 7.41
CA ALA A 89 -20.15 8.50 6.33
C ALA A 89 -19.48 8.93 5.03
N GLU A 90 -18.53 9.88 5.09
CA GLU A 90 -17.75 10.33 3.93
C GLU A 90 -17.06 9.15 3.22
N ARG A 91 -16.39 8.28 3.97
CA ARG A 91 -15.66 7.14 3.39
C ARG A 91 -16.60 6.01 2.94
N GLY A 92 -17.75 5.84 3.59
CA GLY A 92 -18.80 4.93 3.13
C GLY A 92 -19.40 5.32 1.77
N MET A 93 -19.29 6.59 1.37
CA MET A 93 -19.79 7.10 0.08
C MET A 93 -18.89 6.80 -1.12
N TYR A 94 -17.67 6.27 -0.92
CA TYR A 94 -16.62 6.20 -1.95
C TYR A 94 -16.99 5.39 -3.23
N ASN A 95 -18.03 4.54 -3.18
CA ASN A 95 -18.52 3.75 -4.33
C ASN A 95 -19.91 4.17 -4.84
N ALA A 96 -20.52 5.22 -4.28
CA ALA A 96 -21.80 5.74 -4.73
C ALA A 96 -21.57 6.82 -5.79
N SER A 97 -22.31 6.80 -6.90
CA SER A 97 -22.25 7.93 -7.85
C SER A 97 -22.72 9.21 -7.15
N GLU A 98 -22.29 10.39 -7.60
CA GLU A 98 -22.70 11.67 -7.02
C GLU A 98 -24.24 11.79 -6.86
N ILE A 99 -24.98 11.24 -7.83
CA ILE A 99 -26.45 11.17 -7.83
C ILE A 99 -26.98 10.26 -6.70
N ASP A 100 -26.31 9.16 -6.40
CA ASP A 100 -26.69 8.24 -5.33
C ASP A 100 -26.35 8.80 -3.94
N VAL A 101 -25.23 9.53 -3.84
CA VAL A 101 -24.85 10.27 -2.62
C VAL A 101 -25.89 11.34 -2.30
N GLU A 102 -26.31 12.13 -3.29
CA GLU A 102 -27.31 13.18 -3.11
C GLU A 102 -28.70 12.59 -2.76
N LYS A 103 -29.10 11.49 -3.40
CA LYS A 103 -30.33 10.77 -3.05
C LYS A 103 -30.28 10.16 -1.65
N ALA A 104 -29.14 9.61 -1.24
CA ALA A 104 -28.96 9.02 0.07
C ALA A 104 -28.96 10.08 1.19
N ARG A 105 -28.36 11.26 0.96
CA ARG A 105 -28.42 12.39 1.90
C ARG A 105 -29.85 12.89 2.15
N ASN A 106 -30.73 12.78 1.15
CA ASN A 106 -32.12 13.21 1.25
C ASN A 106 -33.07 12.15 1.86
N ASN A 107 -32.56 10.99 2.30
CA ASN A 107 -33.37 9.91 2.87
C ASN A 107 -32.74 9.34 4.15
N PRO A 108 -33.42 9.36 5.32
CA PRO A 108 -32.90 8.77 6.57
C PRO A 108 -32.41 7.33 6.44
N ARG A 109 -33.06 6.51 5.60
CA ARG A 109 -32.65 5.12 5.34
C ARG A 109 -31.37 5.05 4.52
N GLY A 110 -31.14 6.01 3.61
CA GLY A 110 -29.92 6.10 2.82
C GLY A 110 -28.71 6.50 3.67
N LEU A 111 -28.89 7.43 4.61
CA LEU A 111 -27.86 7.80 5.58
C LEU A 111 -27.43 6.63 6.48
N ALA A 112 -28.40 5.83 6.96
CA ALA A 112 -28.10 4.65 7.78
C ALA A 112 -27.26 3.59 7.01
N LEU A 113 -27.64 3.30 5.76
CA LEU A 113 -26.89 2.34 4.92
C LEU A 113 -25.46 2.81 4.63
N LEU A 114 -25.25 4.12 4.48
CA LEU A 114 -23.92 4.69 4.26
C LEU A 114 -23.06 4.65 5.51
N ALA A 115 -23.66 4.88 6.69
CA ALA A 115 -22.98 4.71 7.96
C ALA A 115 -22.54 3.25 8.16
N ASP A 116 -23.42 2.28 7.90
CA ASP A 116 -23.10 0.84 7.95
C ASP A 116 -21.96 0.48 7.00
N ALA A 117 -21.99 0.99 5.77
CA ALA A 117 -20.93 0.77 4.78
C ALA A 117 -19.60 1.40 5.22
N GLY A 118 -19.65 2.55 5.87
CA GLY A 118 -18.46 3.20 6.44
C GLY A 118 -17.88 2.42 7.63
N GLU A 119 -18.71 1.89 8.52
CA GLU A 119 -18.27 1.06 9.65
C GLU A 119 -17.54 -0.21 9.19
N GLU A 120 -18.01 -0.81 8.09
CA GLU A 120 -17.37 -1.95 7.43
C GLU A 120 -15.97 -1.61 6.86
N LEU A 121 -15.64 -0.33 6.66
CA LEU A 121 -14.29 0.10 6.28
C LEU A 121 -13.34 0.20 7.47
N ILE A 122 -13.85 0.37 8.70
CA ILE A 122 -13.02 0.54 9.89
C ILE A 122 -12.16 -0.72 10.12
N LYS A 123 -12.73 -1.92 9.94
CA LYS A 123 -11.99 -3.19 9.99
C LYS A 123 -10.96 -3.38 8.88
N ASN A 124 -11.02 -2.55 7.83
CA ASN A 124 -10.05 -2.48 6.74
C ASN A 124 -9.09 -1.29 6.91
N THR A 125 -8.74 -0.97 8.17
CA THR A 125 -7.74 0.04 8.52
C THR A 125 -6.42 -0.63 8.83
N PHE A 126 -5.34 -0.15 8.22
CA PHE A 126 -4.03 -0.79 8.30
C PHE A 126 -2.91 0.21 8.58
N VAL A 127 -1.83 -0.30 9.19
CA VAL A 127 -0.56 0.39 9.37
C VAL A 127 0.49 -0.35 8.59
N ILE A 128 1.15 0.34 7.67
CA ILE A 128 2.35 -0.16 7.02
C ILE A 128 3.54 0.52 7.69
N VAL A 129 4.44 -0.29 8.24
CA VAL A 129 5.72 0.15 8.75
C VAL A 129 6.79 -0.32 7.79
N ASN A 130 7.54 0.61 7.19
CA ASN A 130 8.65 0.29 6.29
C ASN A 130 9.99 0.35 7.03
N ASP A 131 10.78 -0.70 6.96
CA ASP A 131 12.18 -0.72 7.42
C ASP A 131 13.09 -0.68 6.20
N PHE A 132 13.82 0.43 6.01
CA PHE A 132 14.71 0.61 4.87
C PHE A 132 16.15 0.26 5.25
N LYS A 133 16.80 -0.54 4.41
CA LYS A 133 18.23 -0.82 4.49
C LYS A 133 18.93 -0.27 3.26
N TYR A 134 19.85 0.66 3.49
CA TYR A 134 20.88 1.01 2.52
C TYR A 134 21.89 -0.14 2.42
N ILE A 135 22.13 -0.64 1.21
CA ILE A 135 23.14 -1.66 0.95
C ILE A 135 24.17 -1.09 -0.02
N ASN A 136 25.41 -1.03 0.45
CA ASN A 136 26.53 -0.55 -0.35
C ASN A 136 27.12 -1.67 -1.24
N LYS A 137 27.98 -1.26 -2.17
CA LYS A 137 28.67 -2.11 -3.15
C LYS A 137 29.43 -3.30 -2.56
N GLU A 138 30.08 -3.13 -1.41
CA GLU A 138 30.94 -4.18 -0.84
C GLU A 138 30.11 -5.27 -0.16
N GLU A 139 29.00 -4.87 0.45
CA GLU A 139 28.05 -5.78 1.09
C GLU A 139 27.27 -6.60 0.05
N LEU A 140 26.80 -5.98 -1.04
CA LEU A 140 26.18 -6.67 -2.20
C LEU A 140 27.07 -7.76 -2.81
N VAL A 141 28.40 -7.57 -2.78
CA VAL A 141 29.37 -8.53 -3.33
C VAL A 141 29.75 -9.62 -2.32
N LYS A 142 29.66 -9.36 -1.01
CA LYS A 142 29.94 -10.36 0.04
C LYS A 142 28.75 -11.29 0.31
N GLU A 143 27.53 -10.79 0.18
CA GLU A 143 26.28 -11.53 0.41
C GLU A 143 25.91 -12.45 -0.80
N LYS A 144 26.94 -12.89 -1.55
CA LYS A 144 26.91 -13.58 -2.85
C LYS A 144 26.56 -15.07 -2.80
N SER A 145 26.10 -15.62 -1.68
CA SER A 145 25.68 -17.03 -1.60
C SER A 145 24.16 -17.22 -1.61
N GLU A 146 23.39 -16.24 -1.15
CA GLU A 146 21.94 -16.38 -0.92
C GLU A 146 21.09 -15.40 -1.74
N LEU A 147 21.68 -14.29 -2.22
CA LEU A 147 20.97 -13.25 -2.99
C LEU A 147 20.94 -13.46 -4.52
N ILE A 148 21.60 -14.50 -5.06
CA ILE A 148 21.77 -14.68 -6.52
C ILE A 148 20.45 -14.92 -7.25
N ASP A 149 19.44 -15.51 -6.61
CA ASP A 149 18.16 -15.77 -7.27
C ASP A 149 17.26 -14.52 -7.34
N ASN A 150 17.26 -13.68 -6.30
CA ASN A 150 16.46 -12.45 -6.28
C ASN A 150 17.11 -11.30 -7.06
N VAL A 151 18.45 -11.19 -7.06
CA VAL A 151 19.18 -10.19 -7.86
C VAL A 151 19.04 -10.47 -9.36
N SER A 152 19.00 -11.75 -9.75
CA SER A 152 18.72 -12.17 -11.13
C SER A 152 17.35 -11.71 -11.60
N GLU A 153 16.33 -11.85 -10.76
CA GLU A 153 14.97 -11.45 -11.10
C GLU A 153 14.86 -9.93 -11.25
N VAL A 154 15.41 -9.17 -10.30
CA VAL A 154 15.46 -7.69 -10.32
C VAL A 154 16.23 -7.18 -11.55
N ALA A 155 17.39 -7.75 -11.87
CA ALA A 155 18.18 -7.33 -13.01
C ALA A 155 17.55 -7.72 -14.38
N SER A 156 16.74 -8.79 -14.42
CA SER A 156 15.93 -9.11 -15.59
C SER A 156 14.69 -8.20 -15.73
N LYS A 157 14.10 -7.73 -14.62
CA LYS A 157 13.03 -6.71 -14.61
C LYS A 157 13.55 -5.33 -15.06
N LEU A 158 14.80 -5.00 -14.75
CA LEU A 158 15.49 -3.76 -15.13
C LEU A 158 16.09 -3.74 -16.55
N GLY A 159 15.89 -4.79 -17.36
CA GLY A 159 16.44 -4.86 -18.71
C GLY A 159 17.98 -4.95 -18.78
N ILE A 160 18.65 -5.17 -17.64
CA ILE A 160 20.11 -5.36 -17.55
C ILE A 160 20.48 -6.74 -18.13
N PHE A 161 19.61 -7.74 -17.97
CA PHE A 161 19.73 -9.03 -18.65
C PHE A 161 18.69 -9.17 -19.76
N LYS A 162 19.14 -9.52 -20.98
CA LYS A 162 18.26 -9.75 -22.12
C LYS A 162 17.55 -11.11 -22.12
N SER A 163 17.92 -12.04 -21.24
CA SER A 163 17.30 -13.37 -21.18
C SER A 163 17.59 -14.13 -19.89
N LYS A 164 16.57 -14.83 -19.35
CA LYS A 164 16.66 -15.71 -18.17
C LYS A 164 17.54 -16.96 -18.34
N GLU A 165 18.08 -17.23 -19.52
CA GLU A 165 18.52 -18.60 -19.88
C GLU A 165 20.02 -18.88 -19.92
N ASN A 166 20.94 -17.92 -19.79
CA ASN A 166 22.37 -18.25 -19.78
C ASN A 166 23.13 -17.39 -18.76
N LYS A 167 23.46 -17.98 -17.60
CA LYS A 167 24.39 -17.42 -16.62
C LYS A 167 25.82 -17.82 -17.02
N THR A 168 26.59 -16.93 -17.62
CA THR A 168 28.02 -17.15 -17.88
C THR A 168 28.89 -16.33 -16.91
N LEU A 169 30.14 -16.75 -16.71
CA LEU A 169 31.13 -16.05 -15.90
C LEU A 169 31.47 -14.65 -16.44
N GLU A 170 31.22 -14.36 -17.72
CA GLU A 170 31.37 -13.03 -18.32
C GLU A 170 30.25 -12.07 -17.87
N ASP A 171 29.01 -12.57 -17.72
CA ASP A 171 27.88 -11.77 -17.19
C ASP A 171 28.16 -11.28 -15.76
N THR A 172 28.90 -12.06 -14.95
CA THR A 172 29.28 -11.64 -13.59
C THR A 172 30.29 -10.48 -13.53
N LYS A 173 31.04 -10.24 -14.61
CA LYS A 173 31.94 -9.08 -14.72
C LYS A 173 31.19 -7.82 -15.14
N GLU A 174 30.23 -7.93 -16.06
CA GLU A 174 29.33 -6.82 -16.40
C GLU A 174 28.43 -6.41 -15.22
N ILE A 175 27.93 -7.38 -14.44
CA ILE A 175 27.30 -7.12 -13.12
C ILE A 175 28.28 -6.32 -12.24
N GLY A 176 29.53 -6.76 -12.12
CA GLY A 176 30.54 -6.05 -11.32
C GLY A 176 30.84 -4.61 -11.78
N GLU A 177 30.70 -4.32 -13.08
CA GLU A 177 30.98 -3.00 -13.67
C GLU A 177 29.76 -2.06 -13.74
N VAL A 178 28.53 -2.61 -13.85
CA VAL A 178 27.24 -1.89 -13.80
C VAL A 178 26.85 -1.60 -12.35
N PHE A 179 27.01 -2.59 -11.46
CA PHE A 179 26.86 -2.43 -10.01
C PHE A 179 28.09 -1.76 -9.38
N GLY A 180 29.16 -1.56 -10.14
CA GLY A 180 30.43 -1.02 -9.67
C GLY A 180 30.36 0.41 -9.10
N LYS A 181 29.21 1.08 -9.20
CA LYS A 181 28.97 2.44 -8.69
C LYS A 181 27.55 2.67 -8.09
N GLY A 182 26.69 1.65 -7.99
CA GLY A 182 25.31 1.80 -7.50
C GLY A 182 25.16 1.36 -6.04
N TYR A 183 24.11 1.86 -5.37
CA TYR A 183 23.61 1.36 -4.09
C TYR A 183 22.18 0.85 -4.26
N ALA A 184 21.72 0.01 -3.34
CA ALA A 184 20.36 -0.51 -3.33
C ALA A 184 19.67 -0.12 -2.02
N ILE A 185 18.39 0.23 -2.08
CA ILE A 185 17.55 0.37 -0.88
C ILE A 185 16.61 -0.82 -0.83
N LYS A 186 16.82 -1.70 0.15
CA LYS A 186 15.88 -2.78 0.45
C LYS A 186 14.83 -2.24 1.41
N SER A 187 13.56 -2.59 1.21
CA SER A 187 12.49 -2.31 2.16
C SER A 187 11.97 -3.62 2.77
N GLU A 188 11.65 -3.60 4.05
CA GLU A 188 10.85 -4.64 4.68
C GLU A 188 9.58 -3.99 5.23
N ALA A 189 8.44 -4.47 4.76
CA ALA A 189 7.14 -3.92 5.11
C ALA A 189 6.41 -4.82 6.11
N TYR A 190 6.12 -4.24 7.26
CA TYR A 190 5.34 -4.87 8.32
C TYR A 190 3.91 -4.33 8.24
N LEU A 191 2.96 -5.24 8.01
CA LEU A 191 1.56 -4.90 7.84
C LEU A 191 0.78 -5.24 9.11
N PHE A 192 0.28 -4.20 9.77
CA PHE A 192 -0.62 -4.31 10.90
C PHE A 192 -2.04 -3.93 10.51
N ARG A 193 -3.03 -4.57 11.12
CA ARG A 193 -4.47 -4.25 10.96
C ARG A 193 -5.05 -3.80 12.29
N LEU A 194 -5.92 -2.80 12.25
CA LEU A 194 -6.74 -2.43 13.39
C LEU A 194 -7.73 -3.55 13.69
N LYS A 195 -7.69 -4.11 14.90
CA LYS A 195 -8.72 -5.04 15.36
C LYS A 195 -10.02 -4.27 15.55
N TRP A 196 -10.97 -4.49 14.65
CA TRP A 196 -12.32 -3.94 14.74
C TRP A 196 -13.33 -5.04 14.39
N ASN A 197 -14.11 -5.44 15.38
CA ASN A 197 -15.16 -6.46 15.27
C ASN A 197 -16.41 -6.01 16.04
N GLU A 198 -17.50 -6.78 15.95
CA GLU A 198 -18.78 -6.44 16.59
C GLU A 198 -18.67 -6.26 18.11
N GLU A 199 -17.83 -7.05 18.78
CA GLU A 199 -17.59 -6.94 20.22
C GLU A 199 -16.90 -5.61 20.57
N ILE A 200 -15.82 -5.28 19.86
CA ILE A 200 -15.08 -4.03 20.04
C ILE A 200 -15.96 -2.82 19.74
N ALA A 201 -16.72 -2.86 18.64
CA ALA A 201 -17.64 -1.79 18.26
C ALA A 201 -18.73 -1.61 19.32
N SER A 202 -19.33 -2.70 19.81
CA SER A 202 -20.34 -2.67 20.87
C SER A 202 -19.78 -2.05 22.15
N ARG A 203 -18.59 -2.45 22.59
CA ARG A 203 -17.94 -1.88 23.77
C ARG A 203 -17.61 -0.41 23.58
N PHE A 204 -17.13 -0.01 22.40
CA PHE A 204 -16.88 1.40 22.07
C PHE A 204 -18.16 2.24 22.19
N TYR A 205 -19.24 1.85 21.50
CA TYR A 205 -20.48 2.61 21.50
C TYR A 205 -21.17 2.65 22.87
N ASN A 206 -21.12 1.56 23.63
CA ASN A 206 -21.77 1.50 24.94
C ASN A 206 -20.94 2.20 26.03
N GLU A 207 -19.64 1.91 26.10
CA GLU A 207 -18.79 2.29 27.23
C GLU A 207 -18.07 3.62 27.00
N LEU A 208 -17.74 3.99 25.75
CA LEU A 208 -16.80 5.07 25.43
C LEU A 208 -17.41 6.22 24.62
N TRP A 209 -18.42 5.95 23.80
CA TRP A 209 -19.03 6.95 22.91
C TRP A 209 -19.93 7.96 23.62
N PHE A 210 -19.82 9.23 23.22
CA PHE A 210 -20.79 10.29 23.44
C PHE A 210 -20.67 11.32 22.31
N SER A 211 -21.76 12.05 22.02
CA SER A 211 -21.79 12.95 20.87
C SER A 211 -20.82 14.13 21.03
N LYS A 212 -20.30 14.65 19.92
CA LYS A 212 -19.45 15.87 19.91
C LYS A 212 -20.11 17.08 20.55
N ASP A 213 -21.44 17.14 20.55
CA ASP A 213 -22.24 18.22 21.13
C ASP A 213 -22.54 18.02 22.63
N GLU A 214 -22.03 16.94 23.23
CA GLU A 214 -22.21 16.59 24.64
C GLU A 214 -20.89 16.66 25.40
N THR A 215 -20.97 16.75 26.73
CA THR A 215 -19.82 16.63 27.64
C THR A 215 -20.01 15.41 28.53
N ASN A 216 -19.05 14.48 28.51
CA ASN A 216 -19.04 13.33 29.41
C ASN A 216 -17.61 12.99 29.86
N GLU A 217 -17.19 13.57 30.97
CA GLU A 217 -15.82 13.41 31.50
C GLU A 217 -15.50 11.95 31.83
N GLU A 218 -16.46 11.17 32.31
CA GLU A 218 -16.25 9.76 32.65
C GLU A 218 -15.92 8.93 31.40
N LYS A 219 -16.72 9.07 30.34
CA LYS A 219 -16.48 8.38 29.06
C LYS A 219 -15.24 8.90 28.36
N ALA A 220 -14.97 10.20 28.41
CA ALA A 220 -13.74 10.78 27.89
C ALA A 220 -12.50 10.15 28.55
N ARG A 221 -12.48 10.07 29.89
CA ARG A 221 -11.41 9.42 30.65
C ARG A 221 -11.30 7.93 30.34
N LYS A 222 -12.43 7.20 30.29
CA LYS A 222 -12.45 5.78 29.91
C LYS A 222 -11.84 5.56 28.52
N PHE A 223 -12.09 6.45 27.56
CA PHE A 223 -11.48 6.35 26.24
C PHE A 223 -9.96 6.54 26.29
N GLU A 224 -9.43 7.45 27.12
CA GLU A 224 -7.98 7.65 27.22
C GLU A 224 -7.25 6.47 27.88
N GLU A 225 -7.89 5.79 28.82
CA GLU A 225 -7.29 4.70 29.61
C GLU A 225 -7.55 3.30 29.03
N THR A 226 -8.38 3.19 27.99
CA THR A 226 -8.80 1.90 27.47
C THR A 226 -7.68 1.16 26.73
N GLN A 227 -7.62 -0.15 26.94
CA GLN A 227 -6.82 -1.09 26.14
C GLN A 227 -7.67 -1.85 25.12
N LEU A 228 -8.90 -1.37 24.84
CA LEU A 228 -9.85 -2.02 23.93
C LEU A 228 -9.31 -2.12 22.48
N PHE A 229 -8.52 -1.13 22.05
CA PHE A 229 -8.07 -1.03 20.67
C PHE A 229 -6.66 -1.58 20.52
N GLU A 230 -6.49 -2.50 19.58
CA GLU A 230 -5.23 -3.19 19.34
C GLU A 230 -4.92 -3.26 17.85
N LEU A 231 -3.62 -3.33 17.54
CA LEU A 231 -3.14 -3.73 16.22
C LEU A 231 -2.75 -5.20 16.23
N GLU A 232 -3.13 -5.92 15.17
CA GLU A 232 -2.63 -7.27 14.90
C GLU A 232 -1.68 -7.27 13.71
N LEU A 233 -0.59 -8.04 13.81
CA LEU A 233 0.29 -8.28 12.69
C LEU A 233 -0.41 -9.21 11.70
N VAL A 234 -0.70 -8.72 10.50
CA VAL A 234 -1.25 -9.53 9.39
C VAL A 234 -0.13 -10.31 8.72
N GLY A 235 1.05 -9.70 8.63
CA GLY A 235 2.30 -10.37 8.27
C GLY A 235 3.34 -9.39 7.73
N THR A 236 4.51 -9.92 7.39
CA THR A 236 5.67 -9.13 6.97
C THR A 236 6.11 -9.55 5.57
N GLN A 237 6.30 -8.58 4.68
CA GLN A 237 6.78 -8.82 3.31
C GLN A 237 8.12 -8.11 3.10
N PRO A 238 9.19 -8.85 2.71
CA PRO A 238 10.35 -8.20 2.14
C PRO A 238 9.95 -7.64 0.77
N ALA A 239 10.35 -6.41 0.48
CA ALA A 239 10.16 -5.80 -0.82
C ALA A 239 11.42 -5.09 -1.26
N PHE A 240 11.85 -5.35 -2.49
CA PHE A 240 13.05 -4.74 -3.05
C PHE A 240 12.65 -3.53 -3.88
N ALA A 241 13.22 -2.38 -3.57
CA ALA A 241 13.26 -1.28 -4.53
C ALA A 241 14.33 -1.60 -5.57
N ASP A 242 14.04 -1.24 -6.81
CA ASP A 242 15.00 -1.26 -7.89
C ASP A 242 16.31 -0.55 -7.54
N ILE A 243 17.40 -1.11 -8.06
CA ILE A 243 18.76 -0.59 -7.89
C ILE A 243 18.96 0.57 -8.87
N LEU A 244 18.96 1.80 -8.36
CA LEU A 244 19.30 2.97 -9.16
C LEU A 244 20.82 3.04 -9.38
N THR A 245 21.27 2.81 -10.60
CA THR A 245 22.69 2.94 -10.94
C THR A 245 23.06 4.40 -11.20
N THR A 246 24.05 4.91 -10.47
CA THR A 246 24.61 6.28 -10.63
C THR A 246 25.34 6.52 -11.96
N LYS A 247 25.52 5.48 -12.80
CA LYS A 247 26.43 5.53 -13.95
C LYS A 247 25.85 6.26 -15.18
N TYR A 248 24.54 6.50 -15.21
CA TYR A 248 23.83 7.05 -16.38
C TYR A 248 22.94 8.27 -16.07
N THR A 249 23.13 8.88 -14.91
CA THR A 249 22.25 9.96 -14.41
C THR A 249 23.06 11.19 -14.03
N THR A 250 22.51 12.38 -14.29
CA THR A 250 23.06 13.67 -13.86
C THR A 250 22.60 14.06 -12.45
N LYS A 251 21.81 13.20 -11.79
CA LYS A 251 21.23 13.45 -10.47
C LYS A 251 22.25 13.34 -9.35
N SER A 252 22.05 14.10 -8.28
CA SER A 252 22.86 13.99 -7.07
C SER A 252 22.62 12.65 -6.36
N GLU A 253 23.53 12.28 -5.46
CA GLU A 253 23.37 11.09 -4.63
C GLU A 253 22.08 11.14 -3.80
N GLU A 254 21.81 12.29 -3.15
CA GLU A 254 20.59 12.54 -2.38
C GLU A 254 19.31 12.37 -3.23
N GLU A 255 19.30 12.88 -4.45
CA GLU A 255 18.16 12.74 -5.37
C GLU A 255 17.90 11.28 -5.73
N LEU A 256 18.96 10.50 -5.93
CA LEU A 256 18.85 9.07 -6.19
C LEU A 256 18.34 8.33 -4.95
N ILE A 257 18.72 8.74 -3.73
CA ILE A 257 18.26 8.08 -2.48
C ILE A 257 16.77 8.31 -2.34
N LYS A 258 16.32 9.51 -2.66
CA LYS A 258 14.91 9.86 -2.69
C LYS A 258 14.12 8.98 -3.66
N ILE A 259 14.58 8.87 -4.91
CA ILE A 259 13.90 8.05 -5.92
C ILE A 259 13.87 6.58 -5.48
N ALA A 260 14.99 6.05 -5.00
CA ALA A 260 15.08 4.67 -4.53
C ALA A 260 14.12 4.42 -3.36
N THR A 261 14.06 5.31 -2.38
CA THR A 261 13.18 5.17 -1.20
C THR A 261 11.70 5.22 -1.58
N ILE A 262 11.31 6.11 -2.50
CA ILE A 262 9.93 6.19 -2.98
C ILE A 262 9.55 4.91 -3.73
N ASN A 263 10.39 4.46 -4.66
CA ASN A 263 10.15 3.24 -5.42
C ASN A 263 10.16 2.00 -4.50
N ALA A 264 10.97 1.99 -3.44
CA ALA A 264 10.99 0.96 -2.41
C ALA A 264 9.64 0.84 -1.69
N THR A 265 9.06 2.00 -1.38
CA THR A 265 7.77 2.10 -0.71
C THR A 265 6.65 1.63 -1.63
N ASP A 266 6.68 2.00 -2.90
CA ASP A 266 5.70 1.55 -3.89
C ASP A 266 5.78 0.03 -4.13
N ALA A 267 7.00 -0.52 -4.27
CA ALA A 267 7.21 -1.96 -4.41
C ALA A 267 6.72 -2.74 -3.17
N ALA A 268 6.98 -2.22 -1.97
CA ALA A 268 6.46 -2.79 -0.73
C ALA A 268 4.93 -2.84 -0.70
N ILE A 269 4.27 -1.77 -1.12
CA ILE A 269 2.82 -1.75 -1.20
C ILE A 269 2.34 -2.76 -2.25
N ALA A 270 2.94 -2.82 -3.43
CA ALA A 270 2.54 -3.74 -4.48
C ALA A 270 2.63 -5.21 -4.06
N GLU A 271 3.69 -5.61 -3.35
CA GLU A 271 3.82 -6.97 -2.83
C GLU A 271 2.75 -7.30 -1.77
N LEU A 272 2.38 -6.32 -0.93
CA LEU A 272 1.24 -6.45 -0.02
C LEU A 272 -0.08 -6.61 -0.79
N GLN A 273 -0.27 -5.88 -1.90
CA GLN A 273 -1.46 -5.97 -2.74
C GLN A 273 -1.62 -7.34 -3.41
N LYS A 274 -0.52 -7.93 -3.88
CA LYS A 274 -0.52 -9.27 -4.49
C LYS A 274 -0.88 -10.35 -3.46
N LYS A 275 -0.29 -10.27 -2.26
CA LYS A 275 -0.41 -11.33 -1.26
C LYS A 275 -1.73 -11.33 -0.49
N TYR A 276 -2.30 -10.15 -0.21
CA TYR A 276 -3.46 -10.03 0.65
C TYR A 276 -4.68 -9.57 -0.13
N ASP A 277 -5.72 -10.41 -0.17
CA ASP A 277 -6.97 -10.17 -0.91
C ASP A 277 -7.63 -8.82 -0.63
N VAL A 278 -7.54 -8.35 0.62
CA VAL A 278 -8.08 -7.06 1.07
C VAL A 278 -7.36 -5.86 0.44
N PHE A 279 -6.11 -6.06 0.01
CA PHE A 279 -5.27 -5.07 -0.68
C PHE A 279 -5.18 -5.29 -2.19
N ARG A 280 -5.75 -6.38 -2.73
CA ARG A 280 -5.70 -6.64 -4.17
C ARG A 280 -6.07 -5.40 -4.96
N LEU A 281 -5.22 -5.09 -5.93
CA LEU A 281 -5.36 -3.92 -6.76
C LEU A 281 -6.75 -3.90 -7.42
N LYS A 282 -7.50 -2.83 -7.17
CA LYS A 282 -8.76 -2.54 -7.84
C LYS A 282 -8.63 -1.25 -8.63
N ALA A 283 -9.09 -1.27 -9.87
CA ALA A 283 -9.11 -0.09 -10.72
C ALA A 283 -10.36 -0.05 -11.60
N PRO A 284 -10.94 1.11 -11.88
CA PRO A 284 -12.01 1.22 -12.87
C PRO A 284 -11.44 1.07 -14.28
N LEU A 285 -12.20 0.42 -15.16
CA LEU A 285 -11.95 0.45 -16.60
C LEU A 285 -12.24 1.84 -17.15
N ILE A 286 -11.27 2.44 -17.82
CA ILE A 286 -11.41 3.74 -18.49
C ILE A 286 -11.76 3.59 -19.98
N SER A 287 -11.47 2.43 -20.57
CA SER A 287 -11.82 2.05 -21.94
C SER A 287 -12.15 0.55 -21.99
N ILE A 288 -12.86 0.14 -23.04
CA ILE A 288 -13.19 -1.26 -23.34
C ILE A 288 -12.67 -1.71 -24.72
N ASP A 289 -12.15 -0.79 -25.54
CA ASP A 289 -11.58 -1.09 -26.85
C ASP A 289 -10.32 -0.22 -27.13
N PRO A 290 -9.11 -0.72 -26.84
CA PRO A 290 -8.85 -1.90 -26.00
C PRO A 290 -9.25 -1.61 -24.53
N PRO A 291 -9.56 -2.65 -23.73
CA PRO A 291 -9.73 -2.46 -22.29
C PRO A 291 -8.51 -1.79 -21.68
N ALA A 292 -8.74 -0.78 -20.83
CA ALA A 292 -7.66 0.01 -20.24
C ALA A 292 -7.99 0.48 -18.82
N ALA A 293 -6.98 0.68 -18.00
CA ALA A 293 -7.09 1.21 -16.65
C ALA A 293 -5.84 2.01 -16.24
N LYS A 294 -6.01 2.99 -15.35
CA LYS A 294 -4.92 3.81 -14.78
C LYS A 294 -4.18 3.06 -13.66
N ILE A 295 -3.52 1.98 -14.06
CA ILE A 295 -2.62 1.16 -13.24
C ILE A 295 -1.38 0.82 -14.06
N GLY A 296 -0.24 0.61 -13.40
CA GLY A 296 1.05 0.44 -14.03
C GLY A 296 2.10 -0.17 -13.11
N LEU A 297 3.38 0.06 -13.42
CA LEU A 297 4.51 -0.50 -12.67
C LEU A 297 4.53 -0.08 -11.19
N LYS A 298 4.02 1.12 -10.85
CA LYS A 298 3.86 1.59 -9.46
C LYS A 298 2.96 0.67 -8.63
N GLU A 299 1.94 0.09 -9.26
CA GLU A 299 1.06 -0.90 -8.62
C GLU A 299 1.57 -2.34 -8.79
N GLY A 300 2.82 -2.52 -9.26
CA GLY A 300 3.49 -3.81 -9.42
C GLY A 300 2.92 -4.68 -10.53
N LEU A 301 2.35 -4.09 -11.57
CA LEU A 301 1.86 -4.83 -12.73
C LEU A 301 3.01 -5.54 -13.46
N GLU A 302 2.84 -6.82 -13.71
CA GLU A 302 3.79 -7.66 -14.42
C GLU A 302 3.23 -8.24 -15.71
N LYS A 303 4.15 -8.66 -16.58
CA LYS A 303 3.79 -9.38 -17.81
C LYS A 303 3.12 -10.70 -17.43
N GLY A 304 1.91 -10.90 -17.92
CA GLY A 304 1.15 -12.12 -17.68
C GLY A 304 0.04 -11.96 -16.64
N ASP A 305 0.05 -10.89 -15.85
CA ASP A 305 -0.96 -10.64 -14.83
C ASP A 305 -2.39 -10.71 -15.38
N THR A 306 -3.29 -11.29 -14.58
CA THR A 306 -4.70 -11.41 -14.94
C THR A 306 -5.58 -10.69 -13.95
N PHE A 307 -6.73 -10.22 -14.45
CA PHE A 307 -7.67 -9.42 -13.71
C PHE A 307 -9.07 -9.95 -13.98
N GLU A 308 -9.87 -10.15 -12.93
CA GLU A 308 -11.31 -10.34 -13.12
C GLU A 308 -12.02 -9.00 -13.28
N VAL A 309 -13.09 -9.00 -14.07
CA VAL A 309 -13.97 -7.85 -14.24
C VAL A 309 -15.19 -8.03 -13.34
N LEU A 310 -15.47 -7.01 -12.53
CA LEU A 310 -16.49 -6.98 -11.51
C LEU A 310 -17.59 -5.97 -11.89
N LYS A 311 -18.80 -6.47 -12.07
CA LYS A 311 -20.00 -5.67 -12.33
C LYS A 311 -20.72 -5.35 -11.02
N PRO A 312 -21.01 -4.08 -10.70
CA PRO A 312 -21.82 -3.74 -9.53
C PRO A 312 -23.28 -4.17 -9.74
N VAL A 313 -23.85 -4.82 -8.73
CA VAL A 313 -25.25 -5.25 -8.64
C VAL A 313 -25.85 -4.57 -7.42
N ARG A 314 -26.87 -3.72 -7.65
CA ARG A 314 -27.60 -3.05 -6.57
C ARG A 314 -28.75 -3.92 -6.10
N HIS A 315 -28.84 -4.11 -4.80
CA HIS A 315 -29.94 -4.81 -4.12
C HIS A 315 -31.06 -3.85 -3.73
N GLU A 316 -32.25 -4.39 -3.51
CA GLU A 316 -33.43 -3.60 -3.09
C GLU A 316 -33.24 -2.92 -1.72
N ASP A 317 -32.34 -3.45 -0.89
CA ASP A 317 -31.97 -2.89 0.40
C ASP A 317 -30.97 -1.72 0.29
N GLY A 318 -30.52 -1.38 -0.92
CA GLY A 318 -29.55 -0.31 -1.19
C GLY A 318 -28.08 -0.77 -1.15
N ARG A 319 -27.79 -2.04 -0.83
CA ARG A 319 -26.42 -2.58 -0.86
C ARG A 319 -25.96 -2.82 -2.29
N THR A 320 -24.66 -2.67 -2.53
CA THR A 320 -24.04 -3.03 -3.82
C THR A 320 -23.12 -4.23 -3.63
N THR A 321 -23.37 -5.32 -4.35
CA THR A 321 -22.45 -6.46 -4.46
C THR A 321 -21.76 -6.44 -5.82
N TYR A 322 -20.71 -7.23 -5.99
CA TYR A 322 -19.98 -7.33 -7.25
C TYR A 322 -20.05 -8.75 -7.80
N GLU A 323 -20.41 -8.87 -9.07
CA GLU A 323 -20.46 -10.14 -9.79
C GLU A 323 -19.32 -10.21 -10.82
N LYS A 324 -18.63 -11.34 -10.89
CA LYS A 324 -17.58 -11.58 -11.89
C LYS A 324 -18.20 -11.80 -13.26
N VAL A 325 -17.81 -10.96 -14.24
CA VAL A 325 -18.35 -11.00 -15.60
C VAL A 325 -17.31 -11.34 -16.68
N GLY A 326 -16.02 -11.34 -16.34
CA GLY A 326 -14.96 -11.67 -17.30
C GLY A 326 -13.57 -11.72 -16.70
N VAL A 327 -12.58 -12.04 -17.53
CA VAL A 327 -11.15 -12.00 -17.20
C VAL A 327 -10.39 -11.27 -18.30
N LEU A 328 -9.50 -10.37 -17.87
CA LEU A 328 -8.56 -9.61 -18.67
C LEU A 328 -7.14 -10.07 -18.35
N LYS A 329 -6.24 -9.99 -19.32
CA LYS A 329 -4.81 -10.23 -19.15
C LYS A 329 -4.03 -8.99 -19.57
N VAL A 330 -3.01 -8.61 -18.83
CA VAL A 330 -2.17 -7.44 -19.14
C VAL A 330 -1.59 -7.56 -20.56
N ASN A 331 -1.68 -6.47 -21.33
CA ASN A 331 -1.00 -6.37 -22.61
C ASN A 331 0.48 -6.06 -22.36
N GLU A 332 1.33 -7.07 -22.55
CA GLU A 332 2.78 -6.99 -22.29
C GLU A 332 3.51 -5.89 -23.08
N ASP A 333 2.92 -5.45 -24.19
CA ASP A 333 3.47 -4.40 -25.07
C ASP A 333 3.04 -2.98 -24.67
N HIS A 334 2.17 -2.85 -23.65
CA HIS A 334 1.58 -1.58 -23.24
C HIS A 334 1.26 -1.57 -21.74
N ILE A 335 2.31 -1.55 -20.94
CA ILE A 335 2.26 -1.36 -19.48
C ILE A 335 2.70 0.07 -19.18
N TRP A 336 1.88 0.80 -18.42
CA TRP A 336 2.20 2.17 -18.02
C TRP A 336 3.32 2.18 -16.98
N ASP A 337 4.42 2.85 -17.28
CA ASP A 337 5.43 3.19 -16.28
C ASP A 337 5.03 4.49 -15.56
N ASN A 338 4.38 4.33 -14.41
CA ASN A 338 3.95 5.40 -13.52
C ASN A 338 4.80 5.49 -12.25
N THR A 339 6.03 4.95 -12.29
CA THR A 339 6.97 5.06 -11.18
C THR A 339 7.51 6.49 -11.04
N TYR A 340 8.01 6.83 -9.86
CA TYR A 340 8.46 8.19 -9.58
C TYR A 340 9.66 8.55 -10.46
N MET A 341 9.52 9.63 -11.26
CA MET A 341 10.50 10.12 -12.25
C MET A 341 10.71 9.22 -13.49
N ALA A 342 9.80 8.28 -13.80
CA ALA A 342 9.86 7.42 -14.99
C ALA A 342 10.01 8.16 -16.33
N HIS A 343 9.51 9.39 -16.42
CA HIS A 343 9.53 10.19 -17.65
C HIS A 343 10.92 10.76 -18.00
N GLU A 344 11.90 10.69 -17.09
CA GLU A 344 13.27 11.12 -17.35
C GLU A 344 14.12 9.97 -17.91
N GLY A 345 13.87 9.60 -19.17
CA GLY A 345 14.70 8.62 -19.90
C GLY A 345 13.96 7.56 -20.72
N ASN A 346 12.63 7.56 -20.69
CA ASN A 346 11.79 6.61 -21.42
C ASN A 346 10.89 7.34 -22.44
N ASP A 347 10.99 6.99 -23.73
CA ASP A 347 10.20 7.62 -24.82
C ASP A 347 8.72 7.15 -24.85
N SER A 348 8.33 6.16 -24.04
CA SER A 348 6.94 5.69 -23.98
C SER A 348 6.09 6.56 -23.04
N HIS A 349 5.28 7.44 -23.63
CA HIS A 349 4.32 8.29 -22.92
C HIS A 349 2.95 7.61 -22.72
N PHE A 350 2.94 6.37 -22.24
CA PHE A 350 1.66 5.76 -21.88
C PHE A 350 1.08 6.50 -20.66
N GLU A 351 -0.24 6.61 -20.61
CA GLU A 351 -0.98 7.21 -19.47
C GLU A 351 -1.89 6.17 -18.79
N HIS A 352 -1.85 4.92 -19.25
CA HIS A 352 -2.65 3.80 -18.78
C HIS A 352 -2.08 2.48 -19.29
N THR A 353 -2.40 1.37 -18.61
CA THR A 353 -2.12 0.02 -19.10
C THR A 353 -3.30 -0.48 -19.91
N THR A 354 -3.04 -1.20 -21.01
CA THR A 354 -4.09 -1.88 -21.78
C THR A 354 -4.12 -3.37 -21.47
N PHE A 355 -5.26 -4.01 -21.75
CA PHE A 355 -5.49 -5.42 -21.47
C PHE A 355 -6.03 -6.15 -22.69
N LYS A 356 -5.69 -7.43 -22.79
CA LYS A 356 -6.26 -8.39 -23.73
C LYS A 356 -7.35 -9.18 -23.04
N THR A 357 -8.52 -9.27 -23.64
CA THR A 357 -9.63 -10.05 -23.11
C THR A 357 -9.37 -11.55 -23.31
N THR A 358 -9.40 -12.35 -22.25
CA THR A 358 -9.06 -13.80 -22.32
C THR A 358 -10.27 -14.71 -22.10
N LEU A 359 -11.20 -14.35 -21.22
CA LEU A 359 -12.43 -15.10 -20.97
C LEU A 359 -13.61 -14.14 -20.83
N LEU A 360 -14.60 -14.31 -21.70
CA LEU A 360 -15.85 -13.58 -21.65
C LEU A 360 -17.00 -14.56 -21.39
N GLY A 361 -17.68 -14.39 -20.27
CA GLY A 361 -19.09 -14.78 -20.18
C GLY A 361 -19.88 -13.80 -21.05
N SER A 362 -19.85 -13.97 -22.37
CA SER A 362 -20.34 -13.06 -23.42
C SER A 362 -19.65 -11.68 -23.48
N SER A 363 -19.05 -11.35 -24.64
CA SER A 363 -18.32 -10.11 -24.97
C SER A 363 -19.10 -8.80 -24.80
N SER A 364 -20.40 -8.87 -24.51
CA SER A 364 -21.33 -7.74 -24.50
C SER A 364 -21.50 -7.05 -23.15
N ASN A 365 -20.79 -7.49 -22.10
CA ASN A 365 -21.11 -7.13 -20.71
C ASN A 365 -20.06 -6.28 -19.97
N ILE A 366 -18.99 -5.84 -20.63
CA ILE A 366 -17.99 -4.95 -20.01
C ILE A 366 -18.27 -3.51 -20.44
N ALA A 367 -18.27 -2.58 -19.48
CA ALA A 367 -18.47 -1.16 -19.72
C ALA A 367 -17.40 -0.33 -18.96
N PRO A 368 -17.06 0.88 -19.45
CA PRO A 368 -16.28 1.83 -18.67
C PRO A 368 -16.91 2.07 -17.29
N GLY A 369 -16.07 2.22 -16.26
CA GLY A 369 -16.48 2.33 -14.86
C GLY A 369 -16.68 1.01 -14.12
N MET A 370 -16.70 -0.14 -14.81
CA MET A 370 -16.61 -1.44 -14.13
C MET A 370 -15.24 -1.62 -13.46
N LEU A 371 -15.20 -2.32 -12.33
CA LEU A 371 -13.97 -2.53 -11.59
C LEU A 371 -13.23 -3.76 -12.11
N ILE A 372 -11.91 -3.67 -12.20
CA ILE A 372 -11.04 -4.83 -12.39
C ILE A 372 -10.29 -5.11 -11.09
N ARG A 373 -10.13 -6.39 -10.73
CA ARG A 373 -9.36 -6.84 -9.57
C ARG A 373 -8.33 -7.86 -10.00
N GLN A 374 -7.07 -7.69 -9.58
CA GLN A 374 -6.01 -8.65 -9.90
C GLN A 374 -6.33 -10.03 -9.31
N ILE A 375 -6.13 -11.09 -10.09
CA ILE A 375 -6.31 -12.49 -9.68
C ILE A 375 -5.03 -13.29 -9.92
N ASP A 376 -4.84 -14.36 -9.16
CA ASP A 376 -3.65 -15.22 -9.21
C ASP A 376 -3.60 -16.13 -10.44
#